data_AF-A0A7S0Z2H2-F1
#
_entry.id   AF-A0A7S0Z2H2-F1
#
_cell.length_a   1.000
_cell.length_b   1.000
_cell.length_c   1.000
_cell.angle_alpha   90.00
_cell.angle_beta   90.00
_cell.angle_gamma   90.00
#
_symmetry.space_group_name_H-M   'P 1'
#
loop_
_entity.id
_entity.type
_entity.pdbx_description
1 polymer ?
#
loop_
_entity_poly.entity_id
_entity_poly.type
_entity_poly.pdbx_seq_one_letter_code
_entity_poly.pdbx_strand_id
1 'polypeptide(L)'
;ACEQAFIEDLRARERIAEETDKANEQHYEVPTAFYQHCLGERLKYSCCLYDLDKNGAKTSTTTLDEAEVAMLELYAARAELEDGMNILELGCGWGSLSLFLAEKYPKSKVTAVSNSKTQKAFIDEKAQSIGV
;
A
#
# COMPACT_ATOMS: atom_id res chain seq x y z
N ALA A 1 -2.15 -31.99 7.50
CA ALA A 1 -2.01 -32.16 8.96
C ALA A 1 -1.39 -30.92 9.61
N CYS A 2 -0.17 -30.53 9.25
CA CYS A 2 0.49 -29.34 9.83
C CYS A 2 -0.21 -28.01 9.47
N GLU A 3 -0.64 -27.85 8.21
CA GLU A 3 -1.37 -26.64 7.76
C GLU A 3 -2.69 -26.45 8.52
N GLN A 4 -3.49 -27.52 8.65
CA GLN A 4 -4.76 -27.48 9.35
C GLN A 4 -4.58 -27.13 10.83
N ALA A 5 -3.58 -27.72 11.50
CA ALA A 5 -3.25 -27.39 12.88
C ALA A 5 -2.80 -25.93 13.05
N PHE A 6 -2.05 -25.39 12.08
CA PHE A 6 -1.65 -23.97 12.08
C PHE A 6 -2.84 -23.03 11.90
N ILE A 7 -3.80 -23.36 11.03
CA ILE A 7 -5.03 -22.58 10.86
C ILE A 7 -5.88 -22.61 12.13
N GLU A 8 -5.99 -23.77 12.79
CA GLU A 8 -6.71 -23.91 14.05
C GLU A 8 -6.05 -23.11 15.17
N ASP A 9 -4.72 -23.13 15.26
CA ASP A 9 -3.95 -22.27 16.16
C ASP A 9 -4.25 -20.79 15.91
N LEU A 10 -4.10 -20.30 14.67
CA LEU A 10 -4.36 -18.90 14.32
C LEU A 10 -5.78 -18.44 14.70
N ARG A 11 -6.78 -19.31 14.53
CA ARG A 11 -8.18 -19.01 14.89
C ARG A 11 -8.44 -19.01 16.39
N ALA A 12 -7.67 -19.77 17.16
CA ALA A 12 -7.82 -19.88 18.60
C ALA A 12 -7.12 -18.75 19.37
N ARG A 13 -6.29 -17.94 18.72
CA ARG A 13 -5.58 -16.82 19.37
C ARG A 13 -6.56 -15.76 19.87
N GLU A 14 -6.36 -15.33 21.12
CA GLU A 14 -7.18 -14.28 21.74
C GLU A 14 -6.92 -12.88 21.16
N ARG A 15 -5.73 -12.67 20.56
CA ARG A 15 -5.31 -11.39 19.99
C ARG A 15 -5.25 -11.48 18.47
N ILE A 16 -5.78 -10.45 17.81
CA ILE A 16 -5.73 -10.31 16.34
C ILE A 16 -4.29 -10.09 15.86
N ALA A 17 -3.48 -9.37 16.64
CA ALA A 17 -2.07 -9.12 16.36
C ALA A 17 -1.24 -9.26 17.64
N GLU A 18 -0.04 -9.79 17.50
CA GLU A 18 0.96 -9.90 18.56
C GLU A 18 2.05 -8.85 18.33
N GLU A 19 2.74 -8.42 19.41
CA GLU A 19 3.90 -7.51 19.35
C GLU A 19 3.67 -6.19 18.57
N THR A 20 2.48 -5.60 18.68
CA THR A 20 2.09 -4.38 17.94
C THR A 20 3.03 -3.19 18.19
N ASP A 21 3.63 -3.10 19.37
CA ASP A 21 4.56 -2.02 19.73
C ASP A 21 5.90 -2.17 18.99
N LYS A 22 6.43 -3.39 18.86
CA LYS A 22 7.66 -3.66 18.09
C LYS A 22 7.45 -3.45 16.59
N ALA A 23 6.28 -3.79 16.07
CA ALA A 23 5.92 -3.52 14.68
C ALA A 23 5.89 -2.01 14.38
N ASN A 24 5.49 -1.19 15.36
CA ASN A 24 5.58 0.26 15.27
C ASN A 24 7.05 0.74 15.30
N GLU A 25 7.86 0.26 16.26
CA GLU A 25 9.27 0.67 16.38
C GLU A 25 10.09 0.39 15.10
N GLN A 26 9.93 -0.79 14.48
CA GLN A 26 10.67 -1.19 13.27
C GLN A 26 10.39 -0.33 12.02
N HIS A 27 9.25 0.36 11.97
CA HIS A 27 8.88 1.21 10.84
C HIS A 27 8.98 2.72 11.12
N TYR A 28 9.26 3.15 12.36
CA TYR A 28 9.32 4.57 12.73
C TYR A 28 10.70 5.13 13.05
N GLU A 29 11.75 4.31 13.05
CA GLU A 29 13.14 4.81 13.20
C GLU A 29 13.71 5.41 11.91
N VAL A 30 13.12 5.11 10.74
CA VAL A 30 13.64 5.56 9.44
C VAL A 30 12.78 6.72 8.88
N PRO A 31 13.37 7.91 8.62
CA PRO A 31 12.63 9.07 8.14
C PRO A 31 12.01 8.86 6.74
N THR A 32 10.89 9.54 6.46
CA THR A 32 10.23 9.49 5.13
C THR A 32 11.18 9.88 3.99
N ALA A 33 12.10 10.81 4.22
CA ALA A 33 13.11 11.21 3.25
C ALA A 33 13.98 10.04 2.75
N PHE A 34 14.27 9.06 3.60
CA PHE A 34 15.00 7.86 3.17
C PHE A 34 14.18 7.07 2.14
N TYR A 35 12.89 6.85 2.41
CA TYR A 35 12.02 6.11 1.51
C TYR A 35 11.78 6.84 0.19
N GLN A 36 11.79 8.18 0.20
CA GLN A 36 11.75 8.98 -1.03
C GLN A 36 12.98 8.79 -1.93
N HIS A 37 14.12 8.34 -1.38
CA HIS A 37 15.29 7.98 -2.16
C HIS A 37 15.31 6.52 -2.62
N CYS A 38 14.54 5.64 -1.98
CA CYS A 38 14.57 4.19 -2.23
C CYS A 38 13.39 3.67 -3.07
N LEU A 39 12.24 4.33 -3.01
CA LEU A 39 11.01 3.91 -3.66
C LEU A 39 10.73 4.74 -4.91
N GLY A 40 9.73 4.31 -5.69
CA GLY A 40 9.28 5.08 -6.83
C GLY A 40 8.47 6.31 -6.42
N GLU A 41 7.98 7.06 -7.40
CA GLU A 41 7.25 8.31 -7.20
C GLU A 41 6.00 8.17 -6.31
N ARG A 42 5.39 6.99 -6.24
CA ARG A 42 4.20 6.73 -5.40
C ARG A 42 4.56 6.28 -3.99
N LEU A 43 5.84 6.09 -3.66
CA LEU A 43 6.33 5.58 -2.38
C LEU A 43 5.66 4.25 -2.00
N LYS A 44 5.51 3.34 -2.95
CA LYS A 44 4.82 2.06 -2.74
C LYS A 44 5.71 1.08 -2.00
N TYR A 45 5.56 1.01 -0.68
CA TYR A 45 6.28 0.05 0.15
C TYR A 45 5.59 -1.32 0.21
N SER A 46 5.36 -1.90 -0.96
CA SER A 46 4.83 -3.25 -1.17
C SER A 46 5.13 -3.72 -2.61
N CYS A 47 4.94 -5.02 -2.90
CA CYS A 47 5.34 -5.61 -4.19
C CYS A 47 4.78 -4.85 -5.41
N CYS A 48 5.64 -4.55 -6.39
CA CYS A 48 5.30 -3.91 -7.67
C CYS A 48 4.96 -4.94 -8.76
N LEU A 49 4.46 -4.50 -9.92
CA LEU A 49 4.06 -5.37 -11.03
C LEU A 49 5.06 -5.18 -12.14
N TYR A 50 5.77 -6.24 -12.47
CA TYR A 50 6.65 -6.27 -13.61
C TYR A 50 6.14 -7.29 -14.60
N ASP A 51 6.20 -6.97 -15.89
CA ASP A 51 5.96 -7.96 -16.93
C ASP A 51 7.11 -8.96 -16.93
N LEU A 52 6.78 -10.24 -16.76
CA LEU A 52 7.73 -11.34 -16.72
C LEU A 52 7.48 -12.30 -17.88
N ASP A 53 8.54 -12.95 -18.35
CA ASP A 53 8.44 -14.06 -19.30
C ASP A 53 8.01 -15.33 -18.55
N LYS A 54 7.81 -16.40 -19.31
CA LYS A 54 7.46 -17.72 -18.78
C LYS A 54 8.47 -18.31 -17.78
N ASN A 55 9.68 -17.77 -17.71
CA ASN A 55 10.76 -18.19 -16.81
C ASN A 55 10.92 -17.23 -15.61
N GLY A 56 10.07 -16.21 -15.49
CA GLY A 56 10.13 -15.21 -14.42
C GLY A 56 11.15 -14.09 -14.67
N ALA A 57 11.75 -13.99 -15.86
CA ALA A 57 12.64 -12.90 -16.20
C ALA A 57 11.84 -11.71 -16.73
N LYS A 58 12.19 -10.49 -16.31
CA LYS A 58 11.53 -9.26 -16.76
C LYS A 58 11.60 -9.13 -18.29
N THR A 59 10.46 -8.98 -18.96
CA THR A 59 10.37 -8.89 -20.43
C THR A 59 10.46 -7.47 -20.95
N SER A 60 10.25 -6.50 -20.07
CA SER A 60 10.18 -5.08 -20.40
C SER A 60 11.28 -4.28 -19.70
N THR A 61 11.49 -3.05 -20.15
CA THR A 61 12.31 -2.07 -19.44
C THR A 61 11.53 -1.31 -18.36
N THR A 62 10.38 -1.83 -17.89
CA THR A 62 9.45 -1.13 -16.98
C THR A 62 10.17 -0.54 -15.78
N THR A 63 10.10 0.77 -15.57
CA THR A 63 10.77 1.44 -14.44
C THR A 63 10.11 1.05 -13.10
N LEU A 64 10.73 1.40 -11.98
CA LEU A 64 10.11 1.20 -10.68
C LEU A 64 8.78 1.97 -10.60
N ASP A 65 8.76 3.23 -11.05
CA ASP A 65 7.57 4.09 -11.03
C ASP A 65 6.42 3.49 -11.84
N GLU A 66 6.72 2.98 -13.03
CA GLU A 66 5.73 2.31 -13.88
C GLU A 66 5.20 1.02 -13.22
N ALA A 67 6.08 0.27 -12.55
CA ALA A 67 5.72 -0.97 -11.86
C ALA A 67 4.88 -0.72 -10.59
N GLU A 68 5.09 0.40 -9.91
CA GLU A 68 4.23 0.85 -8.81
C GLU A 68 2.82 1.11 -9.35
N VAL A 69 2.68 1.96 -10.36
CA VAL A 69 1.39 2.32 -10.98
C VAL A 69 0.67 1.08 -11.52
N ALA A 70 1.39 0.17 -12.18
CA ALA A 70 0.81 -1.06 -12.72
C ALA A 70 0.17 -1.96 -11.64
N MET A 71 0.74 -2.03 -10.43
CA MET A 71 0.06 -2.73 -9.32
C MET A 71 -1.14 -1.98 -8.79
N LEU A 72 -1.07 -0.65 -8.68
CA LEU A 72 -2.17 0.16 -8.17
C LEU A 72 -3.38 0.06 -9.10
N GLU A 73 -3.14 0.04 -10.42
CA GLU A 73 -4.12 -0.28 -11.45
C GLU A 73 -4.71 -1.68 -11.27
N LEU A 74 -3.87 -2.69 -11.06
CA LEU A 74 -4.32 -4.06 -10.84
C LEU A 74 -5.17 -4.20 -9.56
N TYR A 75 -4.83 -3.46 -8.48
CA TYR A 75 -5.65 -3.42 -7.27
C TYR A 75 -7.03 -2.84 -7.55
N ALA A 76 -7.09 -1.68 -8.22
CA ALA A 76 -8.36 -1.05 -8.56
C ALA A 76 -9.24 -1.95 -9.44
N ALA A 77 -8.64 -2.62 -10.43
CA ALA A 77 -9.35 -3.56 -11.29
C ALA A 77 -9.86 -4.79 -10.54
N ARG A 78 -9.02 -5.43 -9.72
CA ARG A 78 -9.39 -6.66 -8.98
C ARG A 78 -10.36 -6.41 -7.83
N ALA A 79 -10.31 -5.23 -7.24
CA ALA A 79 -11.27 -4.81 -6.22
C ALA A 79 -12.54 -4.20 -6.82
N GLU A 80 -12.64 -4.17 -8.16
CA GLU A 80 -13.80 -3.66 -8.90
C GLU A 80 -14.18 -2.23 -8.47
N LEU A 81 -13.16 -1.37 -8.28
CA LEU A 81 -13.37 -0.01 -7.81
C LEU A 81 -13.91 0.88 -8.94
N GLU A 82 -14.95 1.64 -8.59
CA GLU A 82 -15.59 2.60 -9.49
C GLU A 82 -15.63 4.00 -8.86
N ASP A 83 -15.74 5.01 -9.73
CA ASP A 83 -15.86 6.40 -9.32
C ASP A 83 -17.19 6.65 -8.58
N GLY A 84 -17.14 7.26 -7.39
CA GLY A 84 -18.29 7.50 -6.52
C GLY A 84 -18.43 6.54 -5.34
N MET A 85 -17.50 5.59 -5.17
CA MET A 85 -17.48 4.68 -4.03
C MET A 85 -16.88 5.32 -2.76
N ASN A 86 -17.26 4.79 -1.60
CA ASN A 86 -16.54 5.03 -0.35
C ASN A 86 -15.50 3.93 -0.16
N ILE A 87 -14.21 4.28 -0.13
CA ILE A 87 -13.09 3.34 -0.14
C ILE A 87 -12.32 3.46 1.18
N LEU A 88 -12.02 2.34 1.83
CA LEU A 88 -11.21 2.28 3.05
C LEU A 88 -9.92 1.50 2.76
N GLU A 89 -8.76 2.13 2.99
CA GLU A 89 -7.45 1.48 2.93
C GLU A 89 -6.89 1.30 4.34
N LEU A 90 -6.70 0.04 4.75
CA LEU A 90 -6.11 -0.32 6.05
C LEU A 90 -4.60 -0.56 5.90
N GLY A 91 -3.78 0.18 6.64
CA GLY A 91 -2.33 0.08 6.54
C GLY A 91 -1.78 0.79 5.29
N CYS A 92 -2.17 2.04 5.09
CA CYS A 92 -1.97 2.76 3.82
C CYS A 92 -0.52 3.16 3.49
N GLY A 93 0.44 2.90 4.38
CA GLY A 93 1.82 3.36 4.20
C GLY A 93 1.88 4.87 3.94
N TRP A 94 2.67 5.32 2.96
CA TRP A 94 2.73 6.71 2.49
C TRP A 94 1.60 7.11 1.52
N GLY A 95 0.51 6.34 1.49
CA GLY A 95 -0.69 6.65 0.71
C GLY A 95 -0.56 6.36 -0.78
N SER A 96 0.32 5.42 -1.17
CA SER A 96 0.55 5.08 -2.57
C SER A 96 -0.76 4.73 -3.30
N LEU A 97 -1.61 3.92 -2.68
CA LEU A 97 -2.92 3.55 -3.24
C LEU A 97 -3.96 4.63 -2.96
N SER A 98 -4.07 5.12 -1.72
CA SER A 98 -5.06 6.14 -1.37
C SER A 98 -5.02 7.39 -2.27
N LEU A 99 -3.84 7.96 -2.48
CA LEU A 99 -3.66 9.15 -3.33
C LEU A 99 -3.94 8.83 -4.80
N PHE A 100 -3.47 7.68 -5.28
CA PHE A 100 -3.75 7.21 -6.63
C PHE A 100 -5.25 7.05 -6.89
N LEU A 101 -5.98 6.44 -5.94
CA LEU A 101 -7.43 6.28 -6.05
C LEU A 101 -8.17 7.60 -5.97
N ALA A 102 -7.72 8.55 -5.14
CA ALA A 102 -8.33 9.87 -5.03
C ALA A 102 -8.18 10.69 -6.32
N GLU A 103 -7.03 10.60 -7.00
CA GLU A 103 -6.83 11.20 -8.33
C GLU A 103 -7.66 10.51 -9.41
N LYS A 104 -7.69 9.17 -9.40
CA LYS A 104 -8.35 8.35 -10.43
C LYS A 104 -9.88 8.41 -10.34
N TYR A 105 -10.40 8.53 -9.12
CA TYR A 105 -11.84 8.47 -8.81
C TYR A 105 -12.28 9.73 -8.03
N PRO A 106 -12.42 10.88 -8.71
CA PRO A 106 -12.64 12.17 -8.05
C PRO A 106 -14.00 12.31 -7.36
N LYS A 107 -14.97 11.43 -7.62
CA LYS A 107 -16.26 11.39 -6.90
C LYS A 107 -16.24 10.43 -5.73
N SER A 108 -15.21 9.59 -5.62
CA SER A 108 -15.04 8.67 -4.51
C SER A 108 -14.55 9.39 -3.26
N LYS A 109 -14.84 8.81 -2.10
CA LYS A 109 -14.26 9.23 -0.82
C LYS A 109 -13.30 8.16 -0.33
N VAL A 110 -12.02 8.48 -0.32
CA VAL A 110 -10.97 7.57 0.17
C VAL A 110 -10.66 7.88 1.63
N THR A 111 -10.73 6.87 2.49
CA THR A 111 -10.32 6.93 3.90
C THR A 111 -9.08 6.07 4.08
N ALA A 112 -7.95 6.71 4.39
CA ALA A 112 -6.67 6.04 4.61
C ALA A 112 -6.42 5.85 6.11
N VAL A 113 -6.05 4.64 6.54
CA VAL A 113 -5.73 4.34 7.93
C VAL A 113 -4.27 3.93 8.06
N SER A 114 -3.53 4.69 8.86
CA SER A 114 -2.16 4.37 9.28
C SER A 114 -2.02 4.57 10.79
N ASN A 115 -1.22 3.72 11.41
CA ASN A 115 -0.72 3.85 12.78
C ASN A 115 0.47 4.83 12.89
N SER A 116 0.93 5.40 11.78
CA SER A 116 2.08 6.29 11.69
C SER A 116 1.70 7.75 11.59
N LYS A 117 2.22 8.57 12.51
CA LYS A 117 2.05 10.04 12.44
C LYS A 117 2.79 10.67 11.25
N THR A 118 3.97 10.15 10.89
CA THR A 118 4.79 10.70 9.81
C THR A 118 4.22 10.37 8.44
N GLN A 119 3.71 9.15 8.24
CA GLN A 119 3.01 8.79 7.01
C GLN A 119 1.74 9.63 6.83
N LYS A 120 0.94 9.82 7.89
CA LYS A 120 -0.23 10.70 7.83
C LYS A 120 0.15 12.12 7.40
N ALA A 121 1.17 12.72 8.02
CA ALA A 121 1.59 14.07 7.68
C ALA A 121 2.01 14.18 6.20
N PHE A 122 2.76 13.20 5.69
CA PHE A 122 3.14 13.12 4.28
C PHE A 122 1.92 13.03 3.34
N ILE A 123 0.95 12.15 3.68
CA ILE A 123 -0.26 11.97 2.87
C ILE A 123 -1.09 13.25 2.83
N ASP A 124 -1.30 13.90 3.98
CA ASP A 124 -2.09 15.13 4.05
C ASP A 124 -1.45 16.25 3.21
N GLU A 125 -0.13 16.42 3.29
CA GLU A 125 0.61 17.40 2.48
C GLU A 125 0.51 17.08 0.98
N LYS A 126 0.70 15.81 0.61
CA LYS A 126 0.63 15.38 -0.79
C LYS A 126 -0.78 15.53 -1.35
N ALA A 127 -1.81 15.10 -0.62
CA ALA A 127 -3.22 15.27 -0.98
C ALA A 127 -3.56 16.75 -1.23
N GLN A 128 -3.14 17.63 -0.31
CA GLN A 128 -3.31 19.07 -0.48
C GLN A 128 -2.62 19.60 -1.75
N SER A 129 -1.38 19.15 -2.03
CA SER A 129 -0.64 19.60 -3.22
C SER A 129 -1.25 19.15 -4.56
N ILE A 130 -1.95 18.01 -4.58
CA ILE A 130 -2.60 17.47 -5.78
C ILE A 130 -4.11 17.78 -5.84
N GLY A 131 -4.65 18.42 -4.80
CA GLY A 131 -6.02 18.92 -4.77
C GLY A 131 -7.09 17.86 -4.52
N VAL A 132 -6.76 16.80 -3.78
CA VAL A 132 -7.67 15.70 -3.40
C VAL A 132 -7.97 15.65 -1.90
#